data_AF-A0A316D9M3-F1
#
_entry.id   AF-A0A316D9M3-F1
#
_cell.length_a   1.000
_cell.length_b   1.000
_cell.length_c   1.000
_cell.angle_alpha   90.00
_cell.angle_beta   90.00
_cell.angle_gamma   90.00
#
_symmetry.space_group_name_H-M   'P 1'
#
loop_
_entity.id
_entity.type
_entity.pdbx_description
1 polymer ?
#
loop_
_entity_poly.entity_id
_entity_poly.type
_entity_poly.pdbx_seq_one_letter_code
_entity_poly.pdbx_strand_id
1 'polypeptide(L)'
;MILFYVILGLHLCAVVVKLGVLFYIPRLKSVENVQNFIGWYKKVDRAANYTLWGTGAGMVLATSWKMLFQMWLLVSMLIYTLIFVIIKKVVLSRMESIVETNKVYAHEEMSKLRFENFCVIVTALGLFGAIGYLMANKPF
;
A
#
# COMPACT_ATOMS: atom_id res chain seq x y z
N MET A 1 12.85 23.49 -5.50
CA MET A 1 13.17 22.22 -6.20
C MET A 1 13.75 21.16 -5.27
N ILE A 2 14.87 21.40 -4.56
CA ILE A 2 15.46 20.40 -3.63
C ILE A 2 14.46 19.92 -2.57
N LEU A 3 13.72 20.84 -1.94
CA LEU A 3 12.71 20.50 -0.93
C LEU A 3 11.61 19.57 -1.46
N PHE A 4 11.15 19.76 -2.71
CA PHE A 4 10.13 18.91 -3.33
C PHE A 4 10.62 17.47 -3.51
N TYR A 5 11.86 17.27 -3.98
CA TYR A 5 12.43 15.93 -4.14
C TYR A 5 12.64 15.22 -2.80
N VAL A 6 13.01 15.96 -1.75
CA VAL A 6 13.12 15.40 -0.39
C VAL A 6 11.74 14.94 0.11
N ILE A 7 10.71 15.76 -0.05
CA ILE A 7 9.33 15.41 0.36
C ILE A 7 8.82 14.22 -0.47
N LEU A 8 9.06 14.21 -1.79
CA LEU A 8 8.70 13.11 -2.68
C LEU A 8 9.42 11.81 -2.27
N GLY A 9 10.71 11.86 -1.93
CA GLY A 9 11.46 10.71 -1.45
C GLY A 9 10.87 10.11 -0.17
N LEU A 10 10.52 10.97 0.80
CA LEU A 10 9.83 10.54 2.03
C LEU A 10 8.44 9.95 1.74
N HIS A 11 7.70 10.55 0.79
CA HIS A 11 6.40 10.06 0.36
C HIS A 11 6.51 8.65 -0.23
N LEU A 12 7.44 8.44 -1.16
CA LEU A 12 7.69 7.15 -1.79
C LEU A 12 8.15 6.10 -0.77
N CYS A 13 8.98 6.47 0.21
CA CYS A 13 9.35 5.57 1.30
C CYS A 13 8.11 5.11 2.08
N ALA A 14 7.19 6.03 2.42
CA ALA A 14 5.94 5.67 3.10
C ALA A 14 5.05 4.75 2.25
N VAL A 15 5.03 4.94 0.93
CA VAL A 15 4.35 4.04 -0.01
C VAL A 15 4.97 2.64 0.03
N VAL A 16 6.29 2.53 -0.07
CA VAL A 16 7.01 1.24 -0.05
C VAL A 16 6.77 0.49 1.25
N VAL A 17 6.78 1.19 2.39
CA VAL A 17 6.50 0.57 3.70
C VAL A 17 5.10 -0.04 3.73
N LYS A 18 4.09 0.66 3.20
CA LYS A 18 2.72 0.12 3.10
C LYS A 18 2.63 -1.09 2.18
N LEU A 19 3.28 -1.04 1.02
CA LEU A 19 3.30 -2.16 0.07
C LEU A 19 4.08 -3.36 0.61
N GLY A 20 5.08 -3.12 1.46
CA GLY A 20 5.88 -4.15 2.13
C GLY A 20 5.05 -5.21 2.86
N VAL A 21 3.84 -4.86 3.31
CA VAL A 21 2.90 -5.79 3.96
C VAL A 21 2.61 -7.03 3.08
N LEU A 22 2.50 -6.82 1.76
CA LEU A 22 2.15 -7.85 0.79
C LEU A 22 3.18 -8.98 0.74
N PHE A 23 4.46 -8.63 0.96
CA PHE A 23 5.56 -9.59 0.99
C PHE A 23 5.69 -10.31 2.34
N TYR A 24 5.12 -9.75 3.41
CA TYR A 24 5.19 -10.34 4.73
C TYR A 24 4.10 -11.39 4.96
N ILE A 25 2.94 -11.26 4.32
CA ILE A 25 1.79 -12.17 4.48
C ILE A 25 2.11 -13.63 4.14
N PRO A 26 2.86 -13.98 3.08
CA PRO A 26 3.26 -15.36 2.82
C PRO A 26 4.07 -15.99 3.96
N ARG A 27 4.75 -15.18 4.79
CA ARG A 27 5.55 -15.64 5.93
C ARG A 27 4.72 -15.91 7.18
N LEU A 28 3.46 -15.48 7.22
CA LEU A 28 2.56 -15.79 8.33
C LEU A 28 2.11 -17.25 8.23
N LYS A 29 2.58 -18.08 9.18
CA LYS A 29 2.32 -19.53 9.21
C LYS A 29 1.26 -19.95 10.24
N SER A 30 0.90 -19.08 11.18
CA SER A 30 -0.03 -19.37 12.27
C SER A 30 -0.93 -18.16 12.55
N VAL A 31 -2.10 -18.42 13.16
CA VAL A 31 -3.04 -17.37 13.60
C VAL A 31 -2.38 -16.42 14.61
N GLU A 32 -1.56 -16.94 15.51
CA GLU A 32 -0.81 -16.13 16.48
C GLU A 32 0.16 -15.16 15.80
N ASN A 33 0.83 -15.60 14.73
CA ASN A 33 1.68 -14.72 13.94
C ASN A 33 0.86 -13.63 13.23
N VAL A 34 -0.35 -13.95 12.75
CA VAL A 34 -1.27 -12.97 12.16
C VAL A 34 -1.72 -11.96 13.21
N GLN A 35 -2.07 -12.41 14.42
CA GLN A 35 -2.51 -11.55 15.52
C GLN A 35 -1.41 -10.57 15.98
N ASN A 36 -0.18 -11.07 16.14
CA ASN A 36 0.96 -10.22 16.48
C ASN A 36 1.29 -9.24 15.35
N PHE A 37 1.23 -9.72 14.10
CA PHE A 37 1.50 -8.91 12.93
C PHE A 37 0.47 -7.80 12.74
N ILE A 38 -0.83 -8.09 12.87
CA ILE A 38 -1.89 -7.09 12.64
C ILE A 38 -1.82 -5.96 13.67
N GLY A 39 -1.50 -6.28 14.92
CA GLY A 39 -1.33 -5.28 15.97
C GLY A 39 -0.18 -4.32 15.69
N TRP A 40 0.97 -4.85 15.25
CA TRP A 40 2.12 -4.04 14.82
C TRP A 40 1.82 -3.27 13.52
N TYR A 41 1.29 -3.95 12.51
CA TYR A 41 1.01 -3.37 11.20
C TYR A 41 0.01 -2.22 11.26
N LYS A 42 -1.05 -2.31 12.10
CA LYS A 42 -1.99 -1.20 12.31
C LYS A 42 -1.30 0.09 12.80
N LYS A 43 -0.26 -0.03 13.64
CA LYS A 43 0.53 1.14 14.10
C LYS A 43 1.36 1.71 12.96
N VAL A 44 2.02 0.84 12.19
CA VAL A 44 2.82 1.23 11.02
C VAL A 44 1.95 1.87 9.94
N ASP A 45 0.79 1.28 9.62
CA ASP A 45 -0.16 1.80 8.63
C ASP A 45 -0.65 3.19 9.02
N ARG A 46 -0.95 3.41 10.31
CA ARG A 46 -1.35 4.72 10.82
C ARG A 46 -0.24 5.75 10.69
N ALA A 47 0.99 5.42 11.07
CA ALA A 47 2.15 6.29 10.90
C ALA A 47 2.39 6.62 9.42
N ALA A 48 2.34 5.61 8.55
CA ALA A 48 2.48 5.79 7.11
C ALA A 48 1.35 6.65 6.52
N ASN A 49 0.10 6.52 6.98
CA ASN A 49 -1.00 7.40 6.57
C ASN A 49 -0.72 8.86 6.95
N TYR A 50 -0.28 9.13 8.18
CA TYR A 50 0.08 10.49 8.59
C TYR A 50 1.24 11.04 7.75
N THR A 51 2.27 10.23 7.49
CA THR A 51 3.39 10.62 6.64
C THR A 51 2.92 10.91 5.21
N LEU A 52 2.06 10.09 4.62
CA LEU A 52 1.53 10.30 3.26
C LEU A 52 0.67 11.57 3.17
N TRP A 53 -0.19 11.82 4.15
CA TRP A 53 -0.97 13.05 4.20
C TRP A 53 -0.08 14.28 4.41
N GLY A 54 0.88 14.21 5.33
CA GLY A 54 1.81 15.31 5.62
C GLY A 54 2.72 15.62 4.45
N THR A 55 3.30 14.60 3.82
CA THR A 55 4.12 14.78 2.61
C THR A 55 3.27 15.17 1.40
N GLY A 56 2.03 14.69 1.28
CA GLY A 56 1.07 15.12 0.27
C GLY A 56 0.77 16.62 0.35
N ALA A 57 0.42 17.11 1.55
CA ALA A 57 0.23 18.53 1.80
C ALA A 57 1.53 19.33 1.58
N GLY A 58 2.67 18.79 2.03
CA GLY A 58 3.99 19.40 1.82
C GLY A 58 4.35 19.54 0.35
N MET A 59 4.01 18.57 -0.50
CA MET A 59 4.20 18.66 -1.95
C MET A 59 3.34 19.77 -2.56
N VAL A 60 2.10 19.93 -2.09
CA VAL A 60 1.21 21.03 -2.54
C VAL A 60 1.80 22.40 -2.20
N LEU A 61 2.39 22.56 -1.00
CA LEU A 61 2.99 23.82 -0.56
C LEU A 61 4.37 24.10 -1.19
N ALA A 62 5.14 23.07 -1.52
CA ALA A 62 6.52 23.19 -1.99
C ALA A 62 6.68 23.20 -3.52
N THR A 63 5.59 23.07 -4.29
CA THR A 63 5.65 22.93 -5.75
C THR A 63 4.69 23.87 -6.48
N SER A 64 4.86 23.97 -7.81
CA SER A 64 3.97 24.78 -8.66
C SER A 64 2.79 23.94 -9.16
N TRP A 65 1.63 24.57 -9.36
CA TRP A 65 0.42 23.91 -9.90
C TRP A 65 0.68 23.13 -11.20
N LYS A 66 1.61 23.61 -12.03
CA LYS A 66 2.00 22.95 -13.30
C LYS A 66 2.69 21.59 -13.07
N MET A 67 3.41 21.43 -11.97
CA MET A 67 4.09 20.18 -11.59
C MET A 67 3.14 19.21 -10.89
N LEU A 68 2.20 19.71 -10.07
CA LEU A 68 1.13 18.92 -9.44
C LEU A 68 0.18 18.30 -10.46
N PHE A 69 -0.19 19.09 -11.48
CA PHE A 69 -1.11 18.64 -12.53
C PHE A 69 -0.46 17.81 -13.63
N GLN A 70 0.79 17.40 -13.46
CA GLN A 70 1.34 16.38 -14.33
C GLN A 70 0.48 15.11 -14.20
N MET A 71 -0.16 14.72 -15.30
CA MET A 71 -1.14 13.63 -15.35
C MET A 71 -0.57 12.33 -14.76
N TRP A 72 0.70 12.03 -15.02
CA TRP A 72 1.36 10.83 -14.48
C TRP A 72 1.51 10.86 -12.95
N LEU A 73 1.77 12.02 -12.33
CA LEU A 73 1.90 12.15 -10.87
C LEU A 73 0.54 11.97 -10.19
N LEU A 74 -0.52 12.59 -10.74
CA LEU A 74 -1.90 12.42 -10.27
C LEU A 74 -2.41 10.98 -10.44
N VAL A 75 -2.20 10.38 -11.61
CA VAL A 75 -2.57 8.99 -11.89
C VAL A 75 -1.83 8.04 -10.95
N SER A 76 -0.55 8.28 -10.71
CA SER A 76 0.24 7.49 -9.76
C SER A 76 -0.33 7.60 -8.34
N MET A 77 -0.63 8.81 -7.85
CA MET A 77 -1.23 9.02 -6.53
C MET A 77 -2.58 8.32 -6.37
N LEU A 78 -3.44 8.38 -7.40
CA LEU A 78 -4.73 7.68 -7.41
C LEU A 78 -4.55 6.17 -7.38
N ILE A 79 -3.62 5.64 -8.16
CA ILE A 79 -3.34 4.21 -8.21
C ILE A 79 -2.79 3.70 -6.87
N TYR A 80 -1.82 4.39 -6.25
CA TYR A 80 -1.35 4.01 -4.91
C TYR A 80 -2.48 4.03 -3.89
N THR A 81 -3.35 5.04 -3.93
CA THR A 81 -4.52 5.14 -3.06
C THR A 81 -5.46 3.96 -3.25
N LEU A 82 -5.73 3.58 -4.50
CA LEU A 82 -6.57 2.43 -4.84
C LEU A 82 -5.96 1.12 -4.33
N ILE A 83 -4.65 0.91 -4.52
CA ILE A 83 -3.94 -0.26 -3.97
C ILE A 83 -4.03 -0.28 -2.44
N PHE A 84 -3.84 0.85 -1.76
CA PHE A 84 -3.96 0.91 -0.30
C PHE A 84 -5.37 0.61 0.18
N VAL A 85 -6.40 1.05 -0.54
CA VAL A 85 -7.79 0.70 -0.26
C VAL A 85 -8.01 -0.80 -0.42
N ILE A 86 -7.47 -1.42 -1.48
CA ILE A 86 -7.56 -2.87 -1.71
C ILE A 86 -6.86 -3.63 -0.57
N ILE A 87 -5.63 -3.25 -0.20
CA ILE A 87 -4.90 -3.84 0.93
C ILE A 87 -5.74 -3.73 2.21
N LYS A 88 -6.31 -2.56 2.48
CA LYS A 88 -7.12 -2.33 3.67
C LYS A 88 -8.40 -3.16 3.70
N LYS A 89 -9.12 -3.24 2.58
CA LYS A 89 -10.41 -3.94 2.53
C LYS A 89 -10.29 -5.44 2.36
N VAL A 90 -9.34 -5.93 1.57
CA VAL A 90 -9.18 -7.36 1.30
C VAL A 90 -8.30 -7.96 2.38
N VAL A 91 -7.04 -7.52 2.44
CA VAL A 91 -6.01 -8.20 3.22
C VAL A 91 -6.19 -7.96 4.72
N LEU A 92 -6.36 -6.71 5.13
CA LEU A 92 -6.53 -6.34 6.55
C LEU A 92 -7.83 -6.89 7.13
N SER A 93 -8.96 -6.76 6.42
CA SER A 93 -10.25 -7.32 6.87
C SER A 93 -10.20 -8.84 7.03
N ARG A 94 -9.43 -9.53 6.19
CA ARG A 94 -9.26 -10.98 6.28
C ARG A 94 -8.35 -11.41 7.41
N MET A 95 -7.27 -10.66 7.65
CA MET A 95 -6.45 -10.86 8.85
C MET A 95 -7.28 -10.64 10.12
N GLU A 96 -8.21 -9.68 10.14
CA GLU A 96 -9.15 -9.50 11.26
C GLU A 96 -10.10 -10.69 11.43
N SER A 97 -10.71 -11.18 10.35
CA SER A 97 -11.55 -12.39 10.33
C SER A 97 -10.81 -13.62 10.88
N ILE A 98 -9.54 -13.79 10.53
CA ILE A 98 -8.69 -14.90 11.00
C ILE A 98 -8.45 -14.81 12.51
N VAL A 99 -8.27 -13.61 13.05
CA VAL A 99 -8.05 -13.39 14.48
C VAL A 99 -9.31 -13.65 15.28
N GLU A 100 -10.49 -13.41 14.71
CA GLU A 100 -11.79 -13.63 15.36
C GLU A 100 -12.27 -15.09 15.26
N THR A 101 -11.73 -15.90 14.34
CA THR A 101 -12.18 -17.27 14.08
C THR A 101 -11.51 -18.32 14.98
N ASN A 102 -12.27 -19.33 15.40
CA ASN A 102 -11.77 -20.47 16.18
C ASN A 102 -10.69 -21.28 15.41
N LYS A 103 -9.67 -21.77 16.13
CA LYS A 103 -8.46 -22.45 15.58
C LYS A 103 -8.74 -23.63 14.63
N VAL A 104 -9.96 -24.18 14.65
CA VAL A 104 -10.40 -25.33 13.82
C VAL A 104 -10.38 -25.00 12.33
N TYR A 105 -10.74 -23.78 11.92
CA TYR A 105 -10.75 -23.35 10.50
C TYR A 105 -9.48 -22.58 10.08
N ALA A 106 -8.48 -22.50 10.97
CA ALA A 106 -7.30 -21.69 10.75
C ALA A 106 -6.53 -22.03 9.47
N HIS A 107 -6.49 -23.31 9.07
CA HIS A 107 -5.72 -23.70 7.90
C HIS A 107 -6.36 -23.22 6.58
N GLU A 108 -7.67 -23.32 6.47
CA GLU A 108 -8.44 -22.91 5.29
C GLU A 108 -8.43 -21.38 5.13
N GLU A 109 -8.68 -20.65 6.22
CA GLU A 109 -8.63 -19.18 6.24
C GLU A 109 -7.22 -18.65 5.89
N MET A 110 -6.15 -19.29 6.40
CA MET A 110 -4.77 -18.92 6.08
C MET A 110 -4.42 -19.18 4.61
N SER A 111 -4.92 -20.25 4.00
CA SER A 111 -4.76 -20.52 2.57
C SER A 111 -5.46 -19.45 1.73
N LYS A 112 -6.69 -19.09 2.11
CA LYS A 112 -7.48 -18.03 1.48
C LYS A 112 -6.81 -16.67 1.57
N LEU A 113 -6.27 -16.30 2.74
CA LEU A 113 -5.49 -15.06 2.91
C LEU A 113 -4.31 -14.99 1.94
N ARG A 114 -3.58 -16.09 1.74
CA ARG A 114 -2.44 -16.15 0.80
C ARG A 114 -2.90 -16.00 -0.64
N PHE A 115 -4.00 -16.65 -1.01
CA PHE A 115 -4.57 -16.53 -2.35
C PHE A 115 -5.05 -15.10 -2.64
N GLU A 116 -5.81 -14.51 -1.72
CA GLU A 116 -6.28 -13.14 -1.84
C GLU A 116 -5.10 -12.15 -1.86
N ASN A 117 -4.08 -12.35 -1.02
CA ASN A 117 -2.85 -11.54 -1.07
C ASN A 117 -2.12 -11.66 -2.42
N PHE A 118 -2.03 -12.87 -2.98
CA PHE A 118 -1.45 -13.07 -4.31
C PHE A 118 -2.23 -12.31 -5.39
N CYS A 119 -3.57 -12.36 -5.34
CA CYS A 119 -4.42 -11.58 -6.24
C CYS A 119 -4.11 -10.07 -6.11
N VAL A 120 -4.01 -9.55 -4.88
CA VAL A 120 -3.65 -8.14 -4.64
C VAL A 120 -2.25 -7.81 -5.18
N ILE A 121 -1.27 -8.69 -5.04
CA ILE A 121 0.07 -8.50 -5.61
C ILE A 121 0.00 -8.42 -7.14
N VAL A 122 -0.70 -9.34 -7.80
CA VAL A 122 -0.85 -9.34 -9.26
C VAL A 122 -1.56 -8.09 -9.73
N THR A 123 -2.63 -7.66 -9.06
CA THR A 123 -3.31 -6.40 -9.36
C THR A 123 -2.39 -5.19 -9.17
N ALA A 124 -1.64 -5.13 -8.07
CA ALA A 124 -0.69 -4.04 -7.82
C ALA A 124 0.41 -3.99 -8.88
N LEU A 125 0.98 -5.13 -9.28
CA LEU A 125 1.96 -5.21 -10.36
C LEU A 125 1.38 -4.76 -11.70
N GLY A 126 0.15 -5.17 -12.03
CA GLY A 126 -0.53 -4.70 -13.24
C GLY A 126 -0.75 -3.19 -13.25
N LEU A 127 -1.18 -2.62 -12.12
CA LEU A 127 -1.38 -1.18 -11.97
C LEU A 127 -0.05 -0.40 -12.01
N PHE A 128 1.02 -0.90 -11.42
CA PHE A 128 2.36 -0.31 -11.55
C PHE A 128 2.90 -0.41 -12.98
N GLY A 129 2.65 -1.53 -13.66
CA GLY A 129 2.96 -1.69 -15.07
C GLY A 129 2.24 -0.66 -15.94
N ALA A 130 0.97 -0.37 -15.65
CA ALA A 130 0.22 0.68 -16.34
C ALA A 130 0.84 2.07 -16.11
N ILE A 131 1.28 2.39 -14.89
CA ILE A 131 2.02 3.64 -14.61
C ILE A 131 3.30 3.70 -15.42
N GLY A 132 4.13 2.65 -15.37
CA GLY A 132 5.39 2.59 -16.11
C GLY A 132 5.19 2.75 -17.61
N TYR A 133 4.16 2.11 -18.17
CA TYR A 133 3.78 2.24 -19.57
C TYR A 133 3.35 3.68 -19.92
N LEU A 134 2.52 4.32 -19.08
CA LEU A 134 2.10 5.69 -19.28
C LEU A 134 3.28 6.66 -19.19
N MET A 135 4.21 6.46 -18.26
CA MET A 135 5.44 7.26 -18.16
C MET A 135 6.33 7.13 -19.40
N ALA A 136 6.47 5.91 -19.93
CA ALA A 136 7.31 5.65 -21.10
C ALA A 136 6.71 6.20 -22.40
N ASN A 137 5.39 6.13 -22.58
CA ASN A 137 4.73 6.45 -23.84
C ASN A 137 4.04 7.83 -23.85
N LYS A 138 3.73 8.40 -22.69
CA LYS A 138 3.14 9.74 -22.54
C LYS A 138 3.77 10.49 -21.36
N PRO A 139 5.02 10.97 -21.50
CA PRO A 139 5.72 11.70 -20.44
C PRO A 139 5.18 13.12 -20.18
N PHE A 140 4.12 13.55 -20.86
CA PHE A 140 3.54 14.89 -20.80
C PHE A 140 2.05 14.84 -20.44
#